data_AF-A0A9Q7FFN8-F1
#
_entry.id   AF-A0A9Q7FFN8-F1
#
_cell.length_a   1.000
_cell.length_b   1.000
_cell.length_c   1.000
_cell.angle_alpha   90.00
_cell.angle_beta   90.00
_cell.angle_gamma   90.00
#
_symmetry.space_group_name_H-M   'P 1'
#
loop_
_entity.id
_entity.type
_entity.pdbx_description
1 polymer ?
#
loop_
_entity_poly.entity_id
_entity_poly.type
_entity_poly.pdbx_seq_one_letter_code
_entity_poly.pdbx_strand_id
1 'polypeptide(L)'
;MANKTTNSGSGSLPEQMIDMGDGTFAKQMVGAHANYTLMSGVSALGAGPAVGPVAGGDYIWRTEATTWTGVTATLQFLGLDGATWYPVRNAANSADITATANSSVAIGIAQGSVLRVNVTGTAPVGMNSALGGL
;
A
#
# COMPACT_ATOMS: atom_id res chain seq x y z
N MET A 1 19.35 -28.33 6.36
CA MET A 1 19.45 -26.87 6.54
C MET A 1 18.71 -26.50 7.81
N ALA A 2 19.39 -25.92 8.79
CA ALA A 2 18.76 -25.54 10.06
C ALA A 2 18.39 -24.06 9.99
N ASN A 3 17.09 -23.75 10.02
CA ASN A 3 16.60 -22.38 10.08
C ASN A 3 16.76 -21.84 11.50
N LYS A 4 17.59 -20.80 11.70
CA LYS A 4 17.81 -20.20 13.02
C LYS A 4 17.13 -18.85 13.08
N THR A 5 15.98 -18.79 13.73
CA THR A 5 15.28 -17.54 14.04
C THR A 5 15.96 -16.86 15.21
N THR A 6 16.43 -15.63 15.04
CA THR A 6 16.98 -14.81 16.14
C THR A 6 16.04 -13.66 16.42
N ASN A 7 15.32 -13.71 17.55
CA ASN A 7 14.52 -12.59 18.03
C ASN A 7 15.43 -11.58 18.75
N SER A 8 15.81 -10.48 18.10
CA SER A 8 16.47 -9.35 18.77
C SER A 8 15.41 -8.46 19.41
N GLY A 9 15.27 -8.54 20.73
CA GLY A 9 14.33 -7.71 21.48
C GLY A 9 14.71 -6.23 21.45
N SER A 10 14.03 -5.44 20.62
CA SER A 10 14.01 -3.96 20.70
C SER A 10 12.88 -3.30 19.90
N GLY A 11 11.74 -3.99 19.69
CA GLY A 11 10.65 -3.45 18.86
C GLY A 11 10.92 -3.48 17.35
N SER A 12 12.03 -4.10 16.93
CA SER A 12 12.34 -4.47 15.56
C SER A 12 11.63 -5.79 15.20
N LEU A 13 11.10 -5.86 13.99
CA LEU A 13 10.44 -7.06 13.45
C LEU A 13 11.39 -8.26 13.48
N PRO A 14 10.87 -9.50 13.61
CA PRO A 14 11.71 -10.70 13.62
C PRO A 14 12.52 -10.83 12.32
N GLU A 15 13.84 -10.78 12.46
CA GLU A 15 14.79 -11.02 11.37
C GLU A 15 15.02 -12.54 11.25
N GLN A 16 14.79 -13.10 10.06
CA GLN A 16 15.23 -14.44 9.73
C GLN A 16 16.53 -14.35 8.93
N MET A 17 17.57 -15.03 9.41
CA MET A 17 18.79 -15.22 8.64
C MET A 17 18.61 -16.46 7.76
N ILE A 18 18.60 -16.26 6.45
CA ILE A 18 18.59 -17.36 5.48
C ILE A 18 20.01 -17.59 5.01
N ASP A 19 20.50 -18.81 5.21
CA ASP A 19 21.73 -19.29 4.59
C ASP A 19 21.49 -19.46 3.09
N MET A 20 22.25 -18.71 2.29
CA MET A 20 22.13 -18.68 0.83
C MET A 20 22.82 -19.89 0.16
N GLY A 21 23.46 -20.77 0.93
CA GLY A 21 24.14 -21.96 0.43
C GLY A 21 25.57 -21.70 -0.07
N ASP A 22 26.05 -20.46 0.00
CA ASP A 22 27.42 -20.03 -0.32
C ASP A 22 28.20 -19.58 0.94
N GLY A 23 27.62 -19.80 2.12
CA GLY A 23 28.17 -19.34 3.40
C GLY A 23 27.84 -17.88 3.73
N THR A 24 27.10 -17.17 2.87
CA THR A 24 26.52 -15.87 3.18
C THR A 24 25.13 -16.01 3.79
N PHE A 25 24.82 -15.12 4.73
CA PHE A 25 23.50 -15.04 5.35
C PHE A 25 22.77 -13.80 4.85
N ALA A 26 21.63 -13.98 4.21
CA ALA A 26 20.73 -12.89 3.86
C ALA A 26 19.77 -12.60 5.03
N LYS A 27 19.58 -11.32 5.35
CA LYS A 27 18.53 -10.88 6.27
C LYS A 27 17.21 -10.84 5.51
N GLN A 28 16.31 -11.77 5.78
CA GLN A 28 14.92 -11.65 5.36
C GLN A 28 14.11 -11.14 6.55
N MET A 29 13.49 -9.96 6.40
CA MET A 29 12.47 -9.54 7.36
C MET A 29 11.21 -10.36 7.11
N VAL A 30 10.87 -11.24 8.05
CA VAL A 30 9.67 -12.07 7.95
C VAL A 30 8.47 -11.21 8.33
N GLY A 31 7.54 -11.00 7.39
CA GLY A 31 6.28 -10.30 7.66
C GLY A 31 6.38 -8.77 7.82
N ALA A 32 7.42 -8.13 7.30
CA ALA A 32 7.50 -6.67 7.31
C ALA A 32 6.61 -6.05 6.21
N HIS A 33 5.30 -6.02 6.45
CA HIS A 33 4.43 -5.17 5.66
C HIS A 33 4.83 -3.71 5.91
N ALA A 34 5.40 -3.05 4.89
CA ALA A 34 5.88 -1.68 5.00
C ALA A 34 4.71 -0.68 4.95
N ASN A 35 4.93 0.51 5.51
CA ASN A 35 4.03 1.64 5.32
C ASN A 35 4.41 2.38 4.03
N TYR A 36 3.43 2.63 3.15
CA TYR A 36 3.64 3.29 1.87
C TYR A 36 2.82 4.57 1.79
N THR A 37 3.48 5.71 1.59
CA THR A 37 2.81 7.00 1.40
C THR A 37 2.41 7.16 -0.06
N LEU A 38 1.11 7.19 -0.35
CA LEU A 38 0.56 7.40 -1.69
C LEU A 38 0.38 8.89 -2.02
N MET A 39 0.01 9.70 -1.03
CA MET A 39 -0.15 11.17 -1.15
C MET A 39 0.19 11.81 0.20
N SER A 40 0.81 12.98 0.21
CA SER A 40 1.22 13.68 1.44
C SER A 40 0.98 15.18 1.34
N GLY A 41 -0.07 15.67 2.01
CA GLY A 41 -0.40 17.09 2.11
C GLY A 41 -0.69 17.78 0.77
N VAL A 42 -1.13 17.04 -0.24
CA VAL A 42 -1.30 17.57 -1.60
C VAL A 42 -2.75 17.99 -1.87
N SER A 43 -2.92 18.94 -2.78
CA SER A 43 -4.18 19.19 -3.46
C SER A 43 -4.00 18.80 -4.92
N ALA A 44 -4.62 17.70 -5.33
CA ALA A 44 -4.41 17.13 -6.66
C ALA A 44 -5.71 16.57 -7.25
N LEU A 45 -5.88 16.78 -8.56
CA LEU A 45 -6.88 16.14 -9.40
C LEU A 45 -6.19 15.16 -10.34
N GLY A 46 -6.86 14.04 -10.64
CA GLY A 46 -6.32 12.98 -11.47
C GLY A 46 -5.40 12.04 -10.68
N ALA A 47 -4.38 11.51 -11.36
CA ALA A 47 -3.50 10.50 -10.80
C ALA A 47 -2.46 11.11 -9.85
N GLY A 48 -2.45 10.64 -8.61
CA GLY A 48 -1.34 10.82 -7.68
C GLY A 48 -0.11 10.01 -8.09
N PRO A 49 1.01 10.16 -7.35
CA PRO A 49 2.22 9.41 -7.63
C PRO A 49 1.98 7.90 -7.42
N ALA A 50 2.73 7.10 -8.18
CA ALA A 50 2.72 5.65 -8.06
C ALA A 50 3.72 5.18 -7.00
N VAL A 51 3.39 4.09 -6.31
CA VAL A 51 4.20 3.46 -5.27
C VAL A 51 4.25 1.95 -5.50
N GLY A 52 5.46 1.39 -5.50
CA GLY A 52 5.69 -0.04 -5.61
C GLY A 52 7.13 -0.35 -6.06
N PRO A 53 7.48 -1.64 -6.20
CA PRO A 53 6.66 -2.82 -5.93
C PRO A 53 6.32 -2.96 -4.44
N VAL A 54 5.06 -3.23 -4.13
CA VAL A 54 4.55 -3.45 -2.77
C VAL A 54 4.64 -4.93 -2.42
N ALA A 55 4.99 -5.24 -1.17
CA ALA A 55 4.94 -6.62 -0.68
C ALA A 55 3.49 -7.15 -0.72
N GLY A 56 3.31 -8.44 -0.94
CA GLY A 56 1.98 -9.03 -0.92
C GLY A 56 1.49 -9.19 0.52
N GLY A 57 0.19 -9.09 0.76
CA GLY A 57 -0.39 -9.30 2.08
C GLY A 57 -1.63 -8.44 2.34
N ASP A 58 -1.99 -8.38 3.62
CA ASP A 58 -3.10 -7.57 4.11
C ASP A 58 -2.62 -6.18 4.51
N TYR A 59 -3.36 -5.16 4.07
CA TYR A 59 -3.05 -3.77 4.30
C TYR A 59 -4.31 -3.01 4.70
N ILE A 60 -4.12 -1.86 5.34
CA ILE A 60 -5.13 -0.82 5.50
C ILE A 60 -4.77 0.35 4.58
N TRP A 61 -5.66 0.68 3.66
CA TRP A 61 -5.62 1.95 2.96
C TRP A 61 -6.30 3.03 3.80
N ARG A 62 -5.55 4.05 4.20
CA ARG A 62 -6.07 5.22 4.92
C ARG A 62 -6.01 6.43 4.01
N THR A 63 -7.08 7.21 4.01
CA THR A 63 -7.14 8.46 3.25
C THR A 63 -7.85 9.52 4.07
N GLU A 64 -7.25 10.70 4.12
CA GLU A 64 -7.72 11.85 4.87
C GLU A 64 -7.55 13.12 4.04
N ALA A 65 -8.47 14.07 4.20
CA ALA A 65 -8.34 15.41 3.63
C ALA A 65 -9.07 16.42 4.50
N THR A 66 -8.67 17.69 4.40
CA THR A 66 -9.37 18.79 5.08
C THR A 66 -10.76 19.02 4.49
N THR A 67 -10.93 18.80 3.18
CA THR A 67 -12.21 19.00 2.47
C THR A 67 -12.49 17.87 1.49
N TRP A 68 -13.70 17.29 1.58
CA TRP A 68 -14.17 16.19 0.72
C TRP A 68 -15.35 16.55 -0.19
N THR A 69 -15.88 17.77 -0.11
CA THR A 69 -17.09 18.16 -0.84
C THR A 69 -16.91 18.04 -2.35
N GLY A 70 -17.53 17.02 -2.95
CA GLY A 70 -17.41 16.72 -4.38
C GLY A 70 -16.12 16.01 -4.78
N VAL A 71 -15.34 15.48 -3.83
CA VAL A 71 -14.11 14.73 -4.06
C VAL A 71 -14.39 13.24 -3.99
N THR A 72 -13.85 12.47 -4.92
CA THR A 72 -13.78 11.00 -4.82
C THR A 72 -12.34 10.54 -5.05
N ALA A 73 -11.80 9.75 -4.13
CA ALA A 73 -10.50 9.11 -4.26
C ALA A 73 -10.69 7.62 -4.51
N THR A 74 -10.01 7.08 -5.52
CA THR A 74 -10.05 5.66 -5.88
C THR A 74 -8.65 5.09 -5.81
N LEU A 75 -8.47 3.96 -5.12
CA LEU A 75 -7.21 3.23 -5.14
C LEU A 75 -7.09 2.44 -6.44
N GLN A 76 -5.96 2.55 -7.13
CA GLN A 76 -5.71 1.88 -8.41
C GLN A 76 -4.40 1.08 -8.36
N PHE A 77 -4.34 0.02 -9.16
CA PHE A 77 -3.13 -0.75 -9.41
C PHE A 77 -2.75 -0.73 -10.89
N LEU A 78 -1.45 -0.83 -11.17
CA LEU A 78 -0.92 -0.95 -12.52
C LEU A 78 -1.16 -2.38 -13.04
N GLY A 79 -1.75 -2.48 -14.23
CA GLY A 79 -1.97 -3.74 -14.92
C GLY A 79 -0.67 -4.41 -15.32
N LEU A 80 -0.79 -5.70 -15.69
CA LEU A 80 0.35 -6.49 -16.16
C LEU A 80 0.95 -5.99 -17.48
N ASP A 81 0.23 -5.12 -18.19
CA ASP A 81 0.72 -4.42 -19.37
C ASP A 81 1.69 -3.28 -19.05
N GLY A 82 1.84 -2.91 -17.78
CA GLY A 82 2.71 -1.83 -17.32
C GLY A 82 2.22 -0.43 -17.68
N ALA A 83 0.99 -0.28 -18.19
CA ALA A 83 0.46 0.99 -18.68
C ALA A 83 -0.95 1.31 -18.19
N THR A 84 -1.83 0.32 -18.17
CA THR A 84 -3.25 0.52 -17.83
C THR A 84 -3.44 0.47 -16.32
N TRP A 85 -4.23 1.40 -15.79
CA TRP A 85 -4.54 1.45 -14.36
C TRP A 85 -5.96 0.96 -14.11
N TYR A 86 -6.08 0.00 -13.21
CA TYR A 86 -7.35 -0.60 -12.84
C TYR A 86 -7.70 -0.25 -11.39
N PRO A 87 -8.98 -0.03 -11.06
CA PRO A 87 -9.39 0.19 -9.69
C PRO A 87 -9.18 -1.08 -8.86
N VAL A 88 -8.71 -0.91 -7.62
CA VAL A 88 -8.75 -1.99 -6.62
C VAL A 88 -10.23 -2.22 -6.27
N ARG A 89 -10.65 -3.48 -6.28
CA ARG A 89 -12.03 -3.88 -6.01
C ARG A 89 -12.19 -4.24 -4.54
N ASN A 90 -13.38 -4.04 -4.00
CA ASN A 90 -13.70 -4.45 -2.63
C ASN A 90 -13.62 -5.99 -2.48
N ALA A 91 -13.63 -6.50 -1.25
CA ALA A 91 -13.50 -7.93 -0.98
C ALA A 91 -14.60 -8.79 -1.65
N ALA A 92 -15.79 -8.23 -1.89
CA ALA A 92 -16.88 -8.90 -2.61
C ALA A 92 -16.75 -8.82 -4.14
N ASN A 93 -15.71 -8.15 -4.65
CA ASN A 93 -15.49 -7.84 -6.06
C ASN A 93 -16.68 -7.13 -6.76
N SER A 94 -17.53 -6.44 -6.00
CA SER A 94 -18.78 -5.83 -6.50
C SER A 94 -18.62 -4.35 -6.83
N ALA A 95 -17.70 -3.66 -6.18
CA ALA A 95 -17.47 -2.23 -6.37
C ALA A 95 -15.98 -1.88 -6.26
N ASP A 96 -15.62 -0.72 -6.80
CA ASP A 96 -14.29 -0.14 -6.64
C ASP A 96 -14.13 0.39 -5.21
N ILE A 97 -12.91 0.30 -4.69
CA ILE A 97 -12.55 0.89 -3.42
C ILE A 97 -12.41 2.40 -3.62
N THR A 98 -13.36 3.12 -3.05
CA THR A 98 -13.46 4.59 -3.14
C THR A 98 -13.59 5.21 -1.76
N ALA A 99 -13.08 6.42 -1.60
CA ALA A 99 -13.24 7.27 -0.44
C ALA A 99 -13.86 8.61 -0.85
N THR A 100 -14.91 9.01 -0.14
CA THR A 100 -15.59 10.31 -0.27
C THR A 100 -15.61 11.08 1.06
N ALA A 101 -14.91 10.55 2.05
CA ALA A 101 -14.69 11.10 3.38
C ALA A 101 -13.40 10.46 3.95
N ASN A 102 -12.93 10.97 5.09
CA ASN A 102 -11.84 10.34 5.82
C ASN A 102 -12.19 8.87 6.10
N SER A 103 -11.33 7.96 5.70
CA SER A 103 -11.65 6.52 5.74
C SER A 103 -10.41 5.65 5.92
N SER A 104 -10.67 4.44 6.39
CA SER A 104 -9.69 3.38 6.60
C SER A 104 -10.32 2.08 6.09
N VAL A 105 -9.77 1.53 5.01
CA VAL A 105 -10.31 0.36 4.30
C VAL A 105 -9.28 -0.76 4.29
N ALA A 106 -9.65 -1.94 4.82
CA ALA A 106 -8.80 -3.13 4.75
C ALA A 106 -8.82 -3.72 3.34
N ILE A 107 -7.65 -4.09 2.81
CA ILE A 107 -7.45 -4.60 1.46
C ILE A 107 -6.37 -5.69 1.43
N GLY A 108 -6.56 -6.67 0.54
CA GLY A 108 -5.49 -7.59 0.15
C GLY A 108 -4.74 -7.03 -1.06
N ILE A 109 -3.41 -7.02 -1.02
CA ILE A 109 -2.54 -6.59 -2.12
C ILE A 109 -1.69 -7.77 -2.58
N ALA A 110 -1.63 -7.99 -3.90
CA ALA A 110 -0.76 -8.99 -4.49
C ALA A 110 0.70 -8.53 -4.46
N GLN A 111 1.64 -9.46 -4.29
CA GLN A 111 3.07 -9.15 -4.30
C GLN A 111 3.50 -8.54 -5.64
N GLY A 112 4.32 -7.49 -5.58
CA GLY A 112 4.83 -6.81 -6.76
C GLY A 112 3.89 -5.73 -7.31
N SER A 113 2.75 -5.48 -6.65
CA SER A 113 1.79 -4.47 -7.09
C SER A 113 2.40 -3.07 -7.08
N VAL A 114 2.07 -2.27 -8.10
CA VAL A 114 2.31 -0.82 -8.13
C VAL A 114 0.96 -0.13 -7.99
N LEU A 115 0.84 0.75 -7.00
CA LEU A 115 -0.41 1.35 -6.57
C LEU A 115 -0.36 2.87 -6.70
N ARG A 116 -1.52 3.51 -6.92
CA ARG A 116 -1.67 4.96 -6.85
C ARG A 116 -3.08 5.32 -6.40
N VAL A 117 -3.27 6.57 -5.99
CA VAL A 117 -4.61 7.13 -5.80
C VAL A 117 -4.97 7.96 -7.02
N ASN A 118 -6.20 7.80 -7.51
CA ASN A 118 -6.78 8.69 -8.51
C ASN A 118 -7.91 9.50 -7.88
N VAL A 119 -7.88 10.81 -8.06
CA VAL A 119 -8.84 11.74 -7.48
C VAL A 119 -9.70 12.35 -8.57
N THR A 120 -11.02 12.33 -8.41
CA THR A 120 -11.98 12.95 -9.33
C THR A 120 -12.90 13.94 -8.60
N GLY A 121 -13.47 14.86 -9.38
CA GLY A 121 -14.35 15.92 -8.88
C GLY A 121 -13.58 17.20 -8.55
N THR A 122 -13.79 17.76 -7.36
CA THR A 122 -13.02 18.91 -6.85
C THR A 122 -11.67 18.47 -6.27
N ALA A 123 -10.69 19.35 -6.23
CA ALA A 123 -9.39 19.03 -5.64
C ALA A 123 -9.52 19.06 -4.11
N PRO A 124 -9.19 17.97 -3.39
CA PRO A 124 -9.17 17.99 -1.92
C PRO A 124 -8.05 18.90 -1.43
N VAL A 125 -8.25 19.56 -0.29
CA VAL A 125 -7.19 20.34 0.37
C VAL A 125 -6.52 19.49 1.44
N GLY A 126 -5.18 19.46 1.45
CA GLY A 126 -4.40 18.76 2.47
C GLY A 126 -4.61 17.25 2.47
N MET A 127 -4.75 16.62 1.30
CA MET A 127 -5.02 15.20 1.20
C MET A 127 -3.78 14.38 1.55
N ASN A 128 -3.95 13.43 2.47
CA ASN A 128 -2.99 12.40 2.82
C ASN A 128 -3.58 11.04 2.45
N SER A 129 -2.76 10.16 1.91
CA SER A 129 -3.15 8.78 1.66
C SER A 129 -1.97 7.84 1.83
N ALA A 130 -2.21 6.72 2.50
CA ALA A 130 -1.17 5.75 2.81
C ALA A 130 -1.72 4.32 2.86
N LEU A 131 -0.83 3.36 2.66
CA LEU A 131 -1.04 1.94 2.94
C LEU A 131 -0.25 1.59 4.20
N GLY A 132 -0.93 1.08 5.22
CA GLY A 132 -0.30 0.52 6.40
C GLY A 132 -0.37 -0.99 6.37
N GLY A 133 0.76 -1.66 6.59
CA GLY A 133 0.80 -3.10 6.75
C GLY A 133 0.04 -3.60 7.98
N LEU A 134 -0.69 -4.72 7.86
CA LEU A 134 -1.38 -5.38 8.98
C LEU A 134 -0.57 -6.52 9.59
#